data_AF-A0A261FNU3-F1
#
_entry.id   AF-A0A261FNU3-F1
#
_cell.length_a   1.000
_cell.length_b   1.000
_cell.length_c   1.000
_cell.angle_alpha   90.00
_cell.angle_beta   90.00
_cell.angle_gamma   90.00
#
_symmetry.space_group_name_H-M   'P 1'
#
loop_
_entity.id
_entity.type
_entity.pdbx_description
1 polymer ?
#
loop_
_entity_poly.entity_id
_entity_poly.type
_entity_poly.pdbx_seq_one_letter_code
_entity_poly.pdbx_strand_id
1 'polypeptide(L)'
;MSKQYLAKDGTPITEEQIAAWAKQAEEGFSSPDVTLHREPDPFVIRRNDMRAHTIRVPESLWRMVERVAQERNITASEFTRQALDQSLARTPLTRDQKIDLYAEAHGLSREEAINRLLDSALS
;
A
#
# COMPACT_ATOMS: atom_id res chain seq x y z
N MET A 1 -14.06 8.77 27.41
CA MET A 1 -14.68 8.01 26.30
C MET A 1 -13.95 6.69 26.22
N SER A 2 -14.52 5.60 26.77
CA SER A 2 -13.93 4.26 26.68
C SER A 2 -13.91 3.82 25.21
N LYS A 3 -12.76 3.29 24.74
CA LYS A 3 -12.64 2.77 23.37
C LYS A 3 -13.40 1.44 23.29
N GLN A 4 -14.39 1.36 22.42
CA GLN A 4 -15.11 0.13 22.15
C GLN A 4 -14.38 -0.65 21.06
N TYR A 5 -13.92 -1.86 21.36
CA TYR A 5 -13.26 -2.74 20.42
C TYR A 5 -14.29 -3.74 19.86
N LEU A 6 -14.28 -3.93 18.54
CA LEU A 6 -15.17 -4.88 17.87
C LEU A 6 -14.33 -5.88 17.09
N ALA A 7 -14.67 -7.16 17.19
CA ALA A 7 -14.12 -8.21 16.34
C ALA A 7 -14.64 -8.06 14.90
N LYS A 8 -14.03 -8.80 13.96
CA LYS A 8 -14.38 -8.77 12.53
C LYS A 8 -15.85 -9.15 12.26
N ASP A 9 -16.45 -9.93 13.14
CA ASP A 9 -17.85 -10.36 13.09
C ASP A 9 -18.82 -9.44 13.85
N GLY A 10 -18.32 -8.35 14.44
CA GLY A 10 -19.11 -7.39 15.23
C GLY A 10 -19.23 -7.74 16.72
N THR A 11 -18.60 -8.82 17.19
CA THR A 11 -18.60 -9.17 18.62
C THR A 11 -17.85 -8.12 19.44
N PRO A 12 -18.44 -7.55 20.51
CA PRO A 12 -17.75 -6.62 21.40
C PRO A 12 -16.59 -7.31 22.13
N ILE A 13 -15.42 -6.68 22.07
CA ILE A 13 -14.23 -7.07 22.82
C ILE A 13 -14.13 -6.15 24.04
N THR A 14 -14.15 -6.76 25.22
CA THR A 14 -14.03 -6.07 26.51
C THR A 14 -12.56 -5.86 26.90
N GLU A 15 -12.29 -4.88 27.76
CA GLU A 15 -10.94 -4.66 28.31
C GLU A 15 -10.43 -5.87 29.10
N GLU A 16 -11.32 -6.60 29.79
CA GLU A 16 -10.99 -7.84 30.51
C GLU A 16 -10.52 -8.95 29.57
N GLN A 17 -11.16 -9.10 28.41
CA GLN A 17 -10.72 -10.05 27.38
C GLN A 17 -9.36 -9.67 26.80
N ILE A 18 -9.12 -8.37 26.58
CA ILE A 18 -7.81 -7.87 26.12
C ILE A 18 -6.72 -8.19 27.14
N ALA A 19 -6.98 -7.93 28.43
CA ALA A 19 -6.03 -8.22 29.50
C ALA A 19 -5.76 -9.74 29.62
N ALA A 20 -6.78 -10.57 29.48
CA ALA A 20 -6.63 -12.03 29.49
C ALA A 20 -5.78 -12.53 28.31
N TRP A 21 -5.99 -12.00 27.11
CA TRP A 21 -5.18 -12.36 25.93
C TRP A 21 -3.74 -11.87 26.04
N ALA A 22 -3.51 -10.66 26.56
CA ALA A 22 -2.17 -10.15 26.81
C ALA A 22 -1.41 -11.06 27.78
N LYS A 23 -2.05 -11.45 28.89
CA LYS A 23 -1.47 -12.38 29.88
C LYS A 23 -1.16 -13.75 29.27
N GLN A 24 -2.08 -14.31 28.47
CA GLN A 24 -1.86 -15.60 27.79
C GLN A 24 -0.70 -15.54 26.80
N ALA A 25 -0.56 -14.43 26.07
CA ALA A 25 0.57 -14.22 25.16
C ALA A 25 1.89 -14.16 25.93
N GLU A 26 1.93 -13.45 27.06
CA GLU A 26 3.13 -13.33 27.91
C GLU A 26 3.51 -14.65 28.60
N GLU A 27 2.53 -15.41 29.10
CA GLU A 27 2.77 -16.71 29.75
C GLU A 27 3.46 -17.72 28.82
N GLY A 28 3.18 -17.67 27.51
CA GLY A 28 3.83 -18.49 26.49
C GLY A 28 5.34 -18.25 26.30
N PHE A 29 5.89 -17.19 26.90
CA PHE A 29 7.30 -16.80 26.80
C PHE A 29 8.01 -16.73 28.17
N SER A 30 7.47 -17.39 29.21
CA SER A 30 7.97 -17.30 30.60
C SER A 30 9.31 -18.01 30.87
N SER A 31 9.92 -18.64 29.87
CA SER A 31 11.20 -19.34 30.04
C SER A 31 12.36 -18.33 30.13
N PRO A 32 13.32 -18.53 31.05
CA PRO A 32 14.41 -17.57 31.30
C PRO A 32 15.35 -17.31 30.11
N ASP A 33 15.30 -18.15 29.07
CA ASP A 33 16.13 -18.05 27.86
C ASP A 33 15.41 -17.42 26.66
N VAL A 34 14.17 -16.92 26.82
CA VAL A 34 13.41 -16.30 25.73
C VAL A 34 13.63 -14.80 25.70
N THR A 35 14.31 -14.31 24.67
CA THR A 35 14.42 -12.87 24.40
C THR A 35 13.44 -12.49 23.29
N LEU A 36 12.49 -11.62 23.60
CA LEU A 36 11.56 -11.07 22.60
C LEU A 36 12.26 -9.97 21.80
N HIS A 37 12.36 -10.16 20.49
CA HIS A 37 12.85 -9.12 19.58
C HIS A 37 11.66 -8.52 18.83
N ARG A 38 11.52 -7.19 18.89
CA ARG A 38 10.56 -6.48 18.06
C ARG A 38 11.13 -6.41 16.64
N GLU A 39 10.62 -7.23 15.73
CA GLU A 39 10.95 -7.09 14.32
C GLU A 39 10.44 -5.74 13.79
N PRO A 40 11.20 -5.08 12.89
CA PRO A 40 10.68 -3.94 12.14
C PRO A 40 9.39 -4.34 11.43
N ASP A 41 8.41 -3.44 11.39
CA ASP A 41 7.15 -3.69 10.69
C ASP A 41 7.45 -4.07 9.23
N PRO A 42 7.09 -5.29 8.77
CA PRO A 42 7.32 -5.69 7.38
C PRO A 42 6.52 -4.80 6.40
N PHE A 43 5.48 -4.13 6.89
CA PHE A 43 4.72 -3.12 6.18
C PHE A 43 5.38 -1.75 6.38
N VAL A 44 6.64 -1.61 5.96
CA VAL A 44 7.21 -0.28 5.70
C VAL A 44 6.32 0.34 4.63
N ILE A 45 5.37 1.18 5.03
CA ILE A 45 4.59 1.98 4.10
C ILE A 45 5.60 2.95 3.48
N ARG A 46 6.19 2.54 2.36
CA ARG A 46 6.98 3.42 1.50
C ARG A 46 6.02 4.43 0.90
N ARG A 47 5.63 5.40 1.72
CA ARG A 47 5.09 6.66 1.24
C ARG A 47 6.28 7.35 0.57
N ASN A 48 6.60 6.95 -0.66
CA ASN A 48 7.17 7.91 -1.61
C ASN A 48 6.32 9.19 -1.52
N ASP A 49 6.86 10.36 -1.87
CA ASP A 49 6.21 11.66 -1.77
C ASP A 49 4.89 11.72 -2.60
N MET A 50 3.84 11.08 -2.10
CA MET A 50 2.56 10.89 -2.75
C MET A 50 1.66 12.05 -2.37
N ARG A 51 1.24 12.81 -3.37
CA ARG A 51 0.31 13.92 -3.20
C ARG A 51 -1.11 13.51 -3.59
N ALA A 52 -2.09 13.97 -2.81
CA ALA A 52 -3.48 13.71 -3.11
C ALA A 52 -3.92 14.57 -4.31
N HIS A 53 -4.42 13.92 -5.35
CA HIS A 53 -5.07 14.56 -6.49
C HIS A 53 -6.54 14.10 -6.56
N THR A 54 -7.46 15.01 -6.88
CA THR A 54 -8.90 14.72 -6.95
C THR A 54 -9.35 14.67 -8.40
N ILE A 55 -10.01 13.57 -8.77
CA ILE A 55 -10.68 13.39 -10.07
C ILE A 55 -12.15 13.02 -9.83
N ARG A 56 -13.05 13.42 -10.73
CA ARG A 56 -14.45 12.97 -10.70
C ARG A 56 -14.59 11.71 -11.53
N VAL A 57 -15.24 10.69 -10.99
CA VAL A 57 -15.50 9.41 -11.68
C VAL A 57 -16.99 9.03 -11.56
N PRO A 58 -17.54 8.27 -12.53
CA PRO A 58 -18.88 7.72 -12.38
C PRO A 58 -18.99 6.78 -11.17
N GLU A 59 -20.10 6.85 -10.43
CA GLU A 59 -20.37 6.01 -9.25
C GLU A 59 -20.27 4.51 -9.57
N SER A 60 -20.80 4.09 -10.73
CA SER A 60 -20.72 2.69 -11.17
C SER A 60 -19.27 2.22 -11.37
N LEU A 61 -18.40 3.10 -11.87
CA LEU A 61 -16.98 2.80 -12.03
C LEU A 61 -16.29 2.65 -10.68
N TRP A 62 -16.59 3.54 -9.73
CA TRP A 62 -16.02 3.47 -8.39
C TRP A 62 -16.40 2.18 -7.66
N ARG A 63 -17.66 1.74 -7.76
CA ARG A 63 -18.09 0.45 -7.19
C ARG A 63 -17.36 -0.75 -7.78
N MET A 64 -17.06 -0.72 -9.08
CA MET A 64 -16.24 -1.78 -9.70
C MET A 64 -14.81 -1.77 -9.15
N VAL A 65 -14.21 -0.59 -8.97
CA VAL A 65 -12.89 -0.43 -8.34
C VAL A 65 -12.89 -1.02 -6.93
N GLU A 66 -13.87 -0.68 -6.10
CA GLU A 66 -13.96 -1.18 -4.72
C GLU A 66 -14.11 -2.70 -4.68
N ARG A 67 -14.98 -3.26 -5.53
CA ARG A 67 -15.19 -4.71 -5.61
C ARG A 67 -13.91 -5.46 -5.98
N VAL A 68 -13.21 -5.02 -7.02
CA VAL A 68 -11.99 -5.70 -7.48
C VAL A 68 -10.86 -5.52 -6.46
N ALA A 69 -10.76 -4.36 -5.82
CA ALA A 69 -9.79 -4.13 -4.75
C ALA A 69 -10.03 -5.10 -3.57
N GLN A 70 -11.30 -5.29 -3.18
CA GLN A 70 -11.69 -6.24 -2.15
C GLN A 70 -11.34 -7.69 -2.54
N GLU A 71 -11.67 -8.12 -3.75
CA GLU A 71 -11.33 -9.47 -4.26
C GLU A 71 -9.81 -9.73 -4.26
N ARG A 72 -9.00 -8.67 -4.40
CA ARG A 72 -7.53 -8.72 -4.40
C ARG A 72 -6.90 -8.45 -3.03
N ASN A 73 -7.68 -8.24 -1.98
CA ASN A 73 -7.21 -7.86 -0.64
C ASN A 73 -6.29 -6.62 -0.62
N ILE A 74 -6.58 -5.62 -1.46
CA ILE A 74 -5.87 -4.33 -1.49
C ILE A 74 -6.85 -3.17 -1.35
N THR A 75 -6.34 -1.96 -1.11
CA THR A 75 -7.20 -0.76 -0.99
C THR A 75 -7.66 -0.27 -2.36
N ALA A 76 -8.82 0.39 -2.43
CA ALA A 76 -9.30 1.03 -3.65
C ALA A 76 -8.28 2.06 -4.20
N SER A 77 -7.58 2.77 -3.32
CA SER A 77 -6.52 3.71 -3.69
C SER A 77 -5.34 2.99 -4.36
N GLU A 78 -4.90 1.86 -3.79
CA GLU A 78 -3.83 1.04 -4.35
C GLU A 78 -4.21 0.45 -5.70
N PHE A 79 -5.40 -0.16 -5.80
CA PHE A 79 -5.90 -0.69 -7.07
C PHE A 79 -6.00 0.41 -8.14
N THR A 80 -6.51 1.58 -7.77
CA THR A 80 -6.62 2.72 -8.70
C THR A 80 -5.26 3.15 -9.23
N ARG A 81 -4.23 3.23 -8.37
CA ARG A 81 -2.86 3.52 -8.81
C ARG A 81 -2.34 2.48 -9.79
N GLN A 82 -2.44 1.20 -9.46
CA GLN A 82 -2.00 0.11 -10.33
C GLN A 82 -2.71 0.13 -11.68
N ALA A 83 -4.03 0.41 -11.69
CA ALA A 83 -4.81 0.51 -12.93
C ALA A 83 -4.38 1.70 -13.79
N LEU A 84 -4.10 2.86 -13.18
CA LEU A 84 -3.58 4.04 -13.88
C LEU A 84 -2.19 3.78 -14.47
N ASP A 85 -1.28 3.19 -13.68
CA ASP A 85 0.07 2.84 -14.13
C ASP A 85 0.03 1.88 -15.32
N GLN A 86 -0.81 0.84 -15.25
CA GLN A 86 -1.00 -0.12 -16.34
C GLN A 86 -1.59 0.54 -17.59
N SER A 87 -2.53 1.46 -17.44
CA SER A 87 -3.13 2.20 -18.55
C SER A 87 -2.10 3.09 -19.24
N LEU A 88 -1.28 3.82 -18.46
CA LEU A 88 -0.20 4.65 -18.98
C LEU A 88 0.84 3.80 -19.73
N ALA A 89 1.26 2.67 -19.16
CA ALA A 89 2.24 1.78 -19.78
C ALA A 89 1.77 1.24 -21.16
N ARG A 90 0.46 0.99 -21.31
CA ARG A 90 -0.17 0.50 -22.54
C ARG A 90 -0.53 1.59 -23.54
N THR A 91 -0.42 2.86 -23.16
CA THR A 91 -0.68 3.97 -24.07
C THR A 91 0.35 3.93 -25.21
N PRO A 92 -0.06 4.04 -26.49
CA PRO A 92 0.84 4.02 -27.63
C PRO A 92 1.63 5.33 -27.70
N LEU A 93 2.62 5.43 -26.83
CA LEU A 93 3.61 6.50 -26.80
C LEU A 93 4.87 6.01 -27.47
N THR A 94 5.48 6.86 -28.30
CA THR A 94 6.82 6.58 -28.83
C THR A 94 7.81 6.48 -27.68
N ARG A 95 8.95 5.81 -27.92
CA ARG A 95 10.02 5.71 -26.93
C ARG A 95 10.43 7.10 -26.42
N ASP A 96 10.55 8.07 -27.32
CA ASP A 96 10.92 9.44 -26.98
C ASP A 96 9.86 10.11 -26.09
N GLN A 97 8.57 9.97 -26.40
CA GLN A 97 7.49 10.49 -25.56
C GLN A 97 7.49 9.88 -24.15
N LYS A 98 7.81 8.58 -24.03
CA LYS A 98 7.94 7.92 -22.72
C LYS A 98 9.14 8.45 -21.92
N ILE A 99 10.26 8.69 -22.59
CA ILE A 99 11.45 9.29 -21.97
C ILE A 99 11.13 10.71 -21.48
N ASP A 100 10.48 11.52 -22.31
CA ASP A 100 10.18 12.91 -21.98
C ASP A 100 9.17 12.99 -20.81
N LEU A 101 8.14 12.14 -20.80
CA LEU A 101 7.20 12.05 -19.68
C LEU A 101 7.87 11.57 -18.38
N TYR A 102 8.80 10.62 -18.47
CA TYR A 102 9.55 10.16 -17.30
C TYR A 102 10.48 11.26 -16.78
N ALA A 103 11.17 11.97 -17.67
CA ALA A 103 12.02 13.10 -17.31
C ALA A 103 11.23 14.19 -16.58
N GLU A 104 10.07 14.57 -17.11
CA GLU A 104 9.18 15.56 -16.49
C GLU A 104 8.66 15.09 -15.12
N ALA A 105 8.13 13.86 -15.04
CA ALA A 105 7.56 13.32 -13.81
C ALA A 105 8.58 13.20 -12.66
N HIS A 106 9.85 13.00 -12.99
CA HIS A 106 10.92 12.81 -12.01
C HIS A 106 11.84 14.04 -11.86
N GLY A 107 11.56 15.14 -12.58
CA GLY A 107 12.40 16.35 -12.55
C GLY A 107 13.84 16.10 -13.04
N LEU A 108 14.02 15.17 -13.98
CA LEU A 108 15.31 14.75 -14.52
C LEU A 108 15.58 15.41 -15.87
N SER A 109 16.86 15.52 -16.25
CA SER A 109 17.21 15.73 -17.65
C SER A 109 16.83 14.50 -18.48
N ARG A 110 16.67 14.71 -19.79
CA ARG A 110 16.37 13.62 -20.73
C ARG A 110 17.39 12.49 -20.70
N GLU A 111 18.67 12.84 -20.53
CA GLU A 111 19.78 11.89 -20.50
C GLU A 111 19.78 11.05 -19.20
N GLU A 112 19.52 11.68 -18.06
CA GLU A 112 19.34 10.97 -16.78
C GLU A 112 18.12 10.04 -16.79
N ALA A 113 17.02 10.46 -17.42
CA ALA A 113 15.84 9.64 -17.62
C ALA A 113 16.15 8.38 -18.44
N ILE A 114 16.92 8.51 -19.52
CA ILE A 114 17.36 7.37 -20.35
C ILE A 114 18.17 6.39 -19.51
N ASN A 115 19.15 6.87 -18.75
CA ASN A 115 20.02 6.01 -17.94
C ASN A 115 19.22 5.26 -16.86
N ARG A 116 18.32 5.95 -16.14
CA ARG A 116 17.44 5.34 -15.14
C ARG A 116 16.53 4.26 -15.74
N LEU A 117 15.96 4.51 -16.91
CA LEU A 117 15.10 3.54 -17.60
C LEU A 117 15.90 2.32 -18.06
N LEU A 118 17.13 2.51 -18.55
CA LEU A 118 18.02 1.41 -18.92
C LEU A 118 18.40 0.56 -17.70
N ASP A 119 18.79 1.19 -16.59
CA ASP A 119 19.13 0.50 -15.34
C ASP A 119 17.95 -0.35 -14.84
N SER A 120 16.72 0.20 -14.88
CA SER A 120 15.51 -0.51 -14.47
C SER A 120 15.12 -1.68 -15.38
N ALA A 121 15.54 -1.67 -16.65
CA ALA A 121 15.25 -2.73 -17.61
C ALA A 121 16.28 -3.89 -17.53
N LEU A 122 17.43 -3.64 -16.91
CA LEU A 122 18.53 -4.59 -16.76
C LEU A 122 18.58 -5.23 -15.35
N SER A 123 17.78 -4.73 -14.40
CA SER A 123 17.63 -5.25 -13.03
C SER A 123 16.49 -6.25 -12.92
#